data_AF-A0A537P4I7-F1
#
_entry.id   AF-A0A537P4I7-F1
#
_cell.length_a   1.000
_cell.length_b   1.000
_cell.length_c   1.000
_cell.angle_alpha   90.00
_cell.angle_beta   90.00
_cell.angle_gamma   90.00
#
_symmetry.space_group_name_H-M   'P 1'
#
loop_
_entity.id
_entity.type
_entity.pdbx_description
1 polymer ?
#
loop_
_entity_poly.entity_id
_entity_poly.type
_entity_poly.pdbx_seq_one_letter_code
_entity_poly.pdbx_strand_id
1 'polypeptide(L)' 'VMVNLPTAGVDYHVPFGGRKGSSYGPREQGRHAAEFYTASKTAYINAL' A
#
# COMPACT_ATOMS: atom_id res chain seq x y z
N VAL A 1 11.37 2.58 7.03
CA VAL A 1 12.47 3.50 7.42
C VAL A 1 13.75 2.72 7.27
N MET A 2 14.77 3.31 6.66
CA MET A 2 16.08 2.69 6.51
C MET A 2 16.95 3.09 7.70
N VAL A 3 17.72 2.14 8.24
CA VAL A 3 18.69 2.37 9.32
C VAL A 3 20.05 1.88 8.83
N ASN A 4 21.08 2.73 8.91
CA ASN A 4 22.45 2.45 8.42
C ASN A 4 22.51 2.07 6.92
N LEU A 5 21.54 2.51 6.14
CA LEU A 5 21.41 2.22 4.72
C LEU A 5 21.03 3.51 3.97
N PRO A 6 21.28 3.58 2.66
CA PRO A 6 20.79 4.67 1.82
C PRO A 6 19.26 4.83 1.92
N THR A 7 18.79 6.05 1.64
CA THR A 7 17.34 6.36 1.68
C THR A 7 16.59 5.78 0.48
N ALA A 8 17.24 5.66 -0.67
CA ALA A 8 16.71 5.05 -1.88
C ALA A 8 17.00 3.54 -1.92
N GLY A 9 16.24 2.81 -2.74
CA GLY A 9 16.39 1.36 -2.88
C GLY A 9 15.50 0.56 -1.92
N VAL A 10 14.25 0.99 -1.77
CA VAL A 10 13.23 0.24 -1.03
C VAL A 10 12.89 -1.06 -1.79
N ASP A 11 12.84 -2.19 -1.09
CA ASP A 11 12.48 -3.48 -1.70
C ASP A 11 11.04 -3.47 -2.26
N TYR A 12 10.84 -4.06 -3.43
CA TYR A 12 9.54 -3.99 -4.14
C TYR A 12 8.35 -4.62 -3.41
N HIS A 13 8.61 -5.50 -2.43
CA HIS A 13 7.54 -6.17 -1.68
C HIS A 13 7.00 -5.30 -0.53
N VAL A 14 7.68 -4.22 -0.15
CA VAL A 14 7.21 -3.31 0.91
C VAL A 14 6.48 -2.09 0.34
N PRO A 15 5.64 -1.40 1.13
CA PRO A 15 4.85 -0.28 0.63
C PRO A 15 5.70 0.96 0.39
N PHE A 16 5.53 1.57 -0.78
CA PHE A 16 6.17 2.84 -1.13
C PHE A 16 5.21 4.03 -0.95
N GLY A 17 5.75 5.14 -0.44
CA GLY A 17 5.04 6.42 -0.30
C GLY A 17 5.35 7.15 1.01
N GLY A 18 5.17 8.48 0.99
CA GLY A 18 5.52 9.37 2.10
C GLY A 18 4.37 9.73 3.06
N ARG A 19 4.60 10.73 3.91
CA ARG A 19 3.58 11.37 4.77
C ARG A 19 3.69 12.90 4.65
N LYS A 20 2.63 13.63 5.00
CA LYS A 20 2.53 15.10 4.82
C LYS A 20 2.67 15.48 3.33
N GLY A 21 3.38 16.55 2.98
CA GLY A 21 3.55 17.01 1.58
C GLY A 21 4.27 16.05 0.63
N SER A 22 4.73 14.88 1.11
CA SER A 22 5.33 13.83 0.28
C SER A 22 4.34 12.72 -0.11
N SER A 23 3.04 12.88 0.18
CA SER A 23 2.00 11.96 -0.30
C SER A 23 0.63 12.64 -0.34
N TYR A 24 -0.18 12.28 -1.34
CA TYR A 24 -1.58 12.68 -1.46
C TYR A 24 -2.55 11.48 -1.39
N GLY A 25 -2.05 10.25 -1.28
CA GLY A 25 -2.86 9.06 -1.50
C GLY A 25 -2.30 7.76 -0.91
N PRO A 26 -2.83 6.61 -1.37
CA PRO A 26 -2.45 5.28 -0.89
C PRO A 26 -1.03 4.88 -1.33
N ARG A 27 -0.58 3.68 -0.93
CA ARG A 27 0.77 3.17 -1.20
C ARG A 27 0.85 2.51 -2.57
N GLU A 28 1.99 2.65 -3.24
CA GLU A 28 2.15 2.26 -4.65
C GLU A 28 2.76 0.87 -4.86
N GLN A 29 3.32 0.26 -3.81
CA GLN A 29 4.06 -1.00 -3.90
C GLN A 29 3.67 -1.98 -2.80
N GLY A 30 4.18 -3.21 -2.91
CA GLY A 30 3.85 -4.31 -2.01
C GLY A 30 2.36 -4.64 -1.99
N ARG A 31 1.91 -5.31 -0.93
CA ARG A 31 0.53 -5.76 -0.79
C ARG A 31 -0.50 -4.62 -0.79
N HIS A 32 -0.09 -3.43 -0.36
CA HIS A 32 -0.96 -2.25 -0.29
C HIS A 32 -1.29 -1.67 -1.67
N ALA A 33 -0.49 -1.93 -2.71
CA ALA A 33 -0.82 -1.52 -4.07
C ALA A 33 -2.16 -2.12 -4.55
N ALA A 34 -2.58 -3.26 -4.01
CA ALA A 34 -3.85 -3.87 -4.34
C ALA A 34 -5.04 -2.95 -4.05
N GLU A 35 -4.97 -2.10 -3.01
CA GLU A 35 -6.04 -1.15 -2.66
C GLU A 35 -6.23 -0.07 -3.75
N PHE A 36 -5.20 0.23 -4.54
CA PHE A 36 -5.31 1.18 -5.65
C PHE A 36 -6.03 0.57 -6.86
N TYR A 37 -5.78 -0.71 -7.14
CA TYR A 37 -6.31 -1.41 -8.31
C TYR A 37 -7.59 -2.22 -8.04
N THR A 38 -8.01 -2.34 -6.78
CA THR A 38 -9.18 -3.14 -6.39
C THR A 38 -10.06 -2.37 -5.42
N ALA A 39 -11.34 -2.76 -5.37
CA ALA A 39 -12.31 -2.22 -4.44
C ALA A 39 -12.90 -3.35 -3.59
N SER A 40 -13.12 -3.09 -2.31
CA SER A 40 -13.81 -4.02 -1.42
C SER A 40 -15.31 -4.07 -1.76
N LYS A 41 -15.85 -5.28 -1.93
CA LYS A 41 -17.29 -5.50 -2.09
C LYS A 41 -17.78 -6.43 -0.98
N THR A 42 -18.63 -5.90 -0.11
CA THR A 42 -19.27 -6.68 0.97
C THR A 42 -20.61 -7.22 0.50
N ALA A 43 -20.84 -8.52 0.66
CA ALA A 43 -22.10 -9.18 0.32
C ALA A 43 -22.56 -10.09 1.46
N TYR A 44 -23.88 -10.15 1.68
CA TYR A 44 -24.50 -11.11 2.58
C TYR A 44 -25.10 -12.24 1.75
N ILE A 45 -24.92 -13.48 2.22
CA ILE A 45 -25.50 -14.67 1.59
C ILE A 45 -26.37 -15.33 2.66
N ASN A 46 -27.67 -15.51 2.36
CA ASN A 46 -28.55 -16.34 3.17
C ASN A 46 -28.44 -17.79 2.65
N ALA A 47 -28.11 -18.73 3.55
CA ALA A 47 -27.95 -20.14 3.22
C ALA A 47 -29.20 -20.98 3.55
N LEU A 48 -30.31 -20.33 3.92
CA LEU A 48 -31.60 -20.94 4.24
C LEU A 48 -32.60 -20.80 3.10
#